data_AF-A0A1Y2R333-F1
#
_entry.id   AF-A0A1Y2R333-F1
#
_cell.length_a   1.000
_cell.length_b   1.000
_cell.length_c   1.000
_cell.angle_alpha   90.00
_cell.angle_beta   90.00
_cell.angle_gamma   90.00
#
_symmetry.space_group_name_H-M   'P 1'
#
loop_
_entity.id
_entity.type
_entity.pdbx_description
1 polymer ?
#
loop_
_entity_poly.entity_id
_entity_poly.type
_entity_poly.pdbx_seq_one_letter_code
_entity_poly.pdbx_strand_id
1 'polypeptide(L)'
;MTRWLLADEAVADLNRLTEFLLQSAPEAAVGTVDLILNALHILGDHPLVGRPLPQGLRELVISRGRTGYLALYRYDDTADVVLVLALRHQRESDYH
;
A
#
# COMPACT_ATOMS: atom_id res chain seq x y z
N MET A 1 4.46 18.37 6.02
CA MET A 1 4.63 16.92 5.82
C MET A 1 3.24 16.36 5.85
N THR A 2 2.81 15.77 4.74
CA THR A 2 1.48 15.18 4.58
C THR A 2 1.34 14.02 5.56
N ARG A 3 0.21 13.95 6.27
CA ARG A 3 -0.06 12.81 7.16
C ARG A 3 -0.64 11.66 6.35
N TRP A 4 -0.19 10.43 6.58
CA TRP A 4 -0.83 9.26 5.98
C TRP A 4 -1.55 8.41 7.03
N LEU A 5 -2.65 7.80 6.62
CA LEU A 5 -3.54 6.97 7.44
C LEU A 5 -3.91 5.69 6.69
N LEU A 6 -4.17 4.63 7.44
CA LEU A 6 -4.74 3.40 6.92
C LEU A 6 -6.24 3.39 7.22
N ALA A 7 -7.05 3.06 6.20
CA ALA A 7 -8.41 2.62 6.42
C ALA A 7 -8.44 1.23 7.06
N ASP A 8 -9.56 0.86 7.67
CA ASP A 8 -9.72 -0.46 8.30
C ASP A 8 -9.43 -1.61 7.33
N GLU A 9 -9.83 -1.47 6.05
CA GLU A 9 -9.54 -2.48 5.02
C GLU A 9 -8.03 -2.59 4.75
N ALA A 10 -7.29 -1.49 4.66
CA ALA A 10 -5.84 -1.52 4.49
C ALA A 10 -5.12 -2.15 5.69
N VAL A 11 -5.64 -1.96 6.91
CA VAL A 11 -5.13 -2.65 8.12
C VAL A 11 -5.41 -4.15 8.02
N ALA A 12 -6.62 -4.54 7.59
CA ALA A 12 -6.99 -5.93 7.40
C ALA A 12 -6.14 -6.61 6.31
N ASP A 13 -5.88 -5.92 5.20
CA ASP A 13 -4.99 -6.37 4.12
C ASP A 13 -3.58 -6.66 4.65
N LEU A 14 -3.00 -5.72 5.42
CA LEU A 14 -1.66 -5.88 5.98
C LEU A 14 -1.60 -7.08 6.95
N ASN A 15 -2.63 -7.28 7.76
CA ASN A 15 -2.73 -8.41 8.67
C ASN A 15 -2.83 -9.75 7.91
N ARG A 16 -3.71 -9.84 6.90
CA ARG A 16 -3.84 -11.03 6.04
C ARG A 16 -2.54 -11.36 5.33
N LEU A 17 -1.88 -10.35 4.77
CA LEU A 17 -0.59 -10.50 4.12
C LEU A 17 0.48 -11.02 5.09
N THR A 18 0.54 -10.45 6.28
CA THR A 18 1.51 -10.85 7.31
C THR A 18 1.27 -12.29 7.75
N GLU A 19 0.03 -12.68 8.01
CA GLU A 19 -0.34 -14.06 8.37
C GLU A 19 0.01 -15.05 7.25
N PHE A 20 -0.33 -14.72 6.00
CA PHE A 20 0.01 -15.54 4.84
C PHE A 20 1.51 -15.74 4.70
N LEU A 21 2.31 -14.67 4.86
CA LEU A 21 3.76 -14.76 4.76
C LEU A 21 4.38 -15.52 5.93
N LEU A 22 3.86 -15.38 7.15
CA LEU A 22 4.33 -16.15 8.29
C LEU A 22 4.09 -17.66 8.13
N GLN A 23 3.05 -18.06 7.40
CA GLN A 23 2.77 -19.47 7.12
C GLN A 23 3.59 -20.02 5.94
N SER A 24 3.85 -19.19 4.92
CA SER A 24 4.45 -19.64 3.66
C SER A 24 5.97 -19.37 3.54
N ALA A 25 6.45 -18.25 4.07
CA ALA A 25 7.83 -17.78 4.01
C ALA A 25 8.15 -16.84 5.20
N PRO A 26 8.29 -17.36 6.44
CA PRO A 26 8.46 -16.54 7.64
C PRO A 26 9.66 -15.58 7.57
N GLU A 27 10.76 -16.02 6.96
CA GLU A 27 11.97 -15.22 6.76
C GLU A 27 11.74 -14.01 5.85
N ALA A 28 10.73 -14.09 4.98
CA ALA A 28 10.35 -13.03 4.07
C ALA A 28 9.33 -12.06 4.67
N ALA A 29 8.60 -12.45 5.73
CA ALA A 29 7.48 -11.69 6.28
C ALA A 29 7.89 -10.29 6.76
N VAL A 30 8.89 -10.20 7.64
CA VAL A 30 9.36 -8.93 8.22
C VAL A 30 9.82 -7.96 7.12
N GLY A 31 10.70 -8.44 6.22
CA GLY A 31 11.19 -7.61 5.12
C GLY A 31 10.11 -7.15 4.14
N THR A 32 8.97 -7.85 4.07
CA THR A 32 7.82 -7.43 3.26
C THR A 32 7.06 -6.29 3.91
N VAL A 33 6.76 -6.44 5.19
CA VAL A 33 6.03 -5.42 5.95
C VAL A 33 6.85 -4.13 5.98
N ASP A 34 8.16 -4.23 6.22
CA ASP A 34 9.08 -3.09 6.17
C ASP A 34 9.09 -2.42 4.79
N LEU A 35 9.14 -3.21 3.71
CA LEU A 35 9.07 -2.69 2.35
C LEU A 35 7.78 -1.88 2.10
N ILE A 36 6.64 -2.40 2.54
CA ILE A 36 5.34 -1.73 2.37
C ILE A 36 5.31 -0.44 3.20
N LEU A 37 5.66 -0.50 4.48
CA LEU A 37 5.63 0.67 5.37
C LEU A 37 6.58 1.78 4.88
N ASN A 38 7.77 1.41 4.41
CA ASN A 38 8.72 2.37 3.83
C ASN A 38 8.14 3.04 2.59
N ALA A 39 7.46 2.29 1.73
CA ALA A 39 6.81 2.86 0.55
C ALA A 39 5.64 3.79 0.93
N LEU A 40 4.86 3.46 1.96
CA LEU A 40 3.82 4.35 2.48
C LEU A 40 4.39 5.63 3.08
N HIS A 41 5.57 5.58 3.70
CA HIS A 41 6.24 6.75 4.25
C HIS A 41 6.55 7.81 3.18
N ILE A 42 6.87 7.38 1.95
CA ILE A 42 7.10 8.28 0.80
C ILE A 42 5.87 9.17 0.53
N LEU A 43 4.66 8.70 0.83
CA LEU A 43 3.44 9.48 0.63
C LEU A 43 3.37 10.73 1.51
N GLY A 44 4.16 10.80 2.60
CA GLY A 44 4.26 11.98 3.45
C GLY A 44 4.99 13.17 2.80
N ASP A 45 5.91 12.87 1.87
CA ASP A 45 6.68 13.89 1.14
C ASP A 45 6.20 14.04 -0.30
N HIS A 46 5.64 12.96 -0.87
CA HIS A 46 5.25 12.89 -2.27
C HIS A 46 3.85 12.28 -2.44
N PRO A 47 2.78 12.94 -1.95
CA PRO A 47 1.41 12.40 -2.00
C PRO A 47 0.85 12.25 -3.42
N LEU A 48 1.51 12.81 -4.44
CA LEU A 48 1.09 12.72 -5.85
C LEU A 48 1.90 11.70 -6.67
N VAL A 49 2.83 10.96 -6.05
CA VAL A 49 3.77 10.05 -6.73
C VAL A 49 3.07 8.82 -7.36
N GLY A 50 1.89 8.46 -6.84
CA GLY A 50 1.14 7.31 -7.32
C GLY A 50 0.50 7.57 -8.69
N ARG A 51 0.35 6.49 -9.46
CA ARG A 51 -0.35 6.51 -10.74
C ARG A 51 -1.80 6.94 -10.52
N PRO A 52 -2.30 7.97 -11.22
CA PRO A 52 -3.69 8.39 -11.08
C PRO A 52 -4.65 7.34 -11.65
N LEU A 53 -5.77 7.17 -10.95
CA LEU A 53 -6.92 6.33 -11.30
C LEU A 53 -8.20 7.20 -11.33
N PRO A 54 -9.32 6.67 -11.85
CA PRO A 54 -10.61 7.36 -11.78
C PRO A 54 -11.01 7.75 -10.35
N GLN A 55 -11.94 8.69 -10.23
CA GLN A 55 -12.53 9.11 -8.94
C GLN A 55 -11.53 9.71 -7.93
N GLY A 56 -10.40 10.25 -8.42
CA GLY A 56 -9.38 10.86 -7.57
C GLY A 56 -8.52 9.86 -6.81
N LEU A 57 -8.62 8.57 -7.15
CA LEU A 57 -7.79 7.52 -6.58
C LEU A 57 -6.40 7.55 -7.19
N ARG A 58 -5.45 6.97 -6.46
CA ARG A 58 -4.06 6.79 -6.88
C ARG A 58 -3.57 5.42 -6.45
N GLU A 59 -2.69 4.86 -7.26
CA GLU A 59 -2.05 3.59 -6.99
C GLU A 59 -0.54 3.78 -6.84
N LEU A 60 0.00 3.42 -5.69
CA LEU A 60 1.44 3.33 -5.47
C LEU A 60 1.88 1.90 -5.76
N VAL A 61 2.79 1.75 -6.72
CA VAL A 61 3.44 0.48 -7.01
C VAL A 61 4.64 0.29 -6.09
N ILE A 62 4.64 -0.81 -5.34
CA ILE A 62 5.69 -1.18 -4.38
C ILE A 62 6.41 -2.42 -4.92
N SER A 63 7.54 -2.20 -5.59
CA SER A 63 8.26 -3.26 -6.30
C SER A 63 8.98 -4.24 -5.35
N ARG A 64 8.84 -5.55 -5.61
CA ARG A 64 9.60 -6.61 -4.95
C ARG A 64 10.03 -7.70 -5.94
N GLY A 65 11.21 -7.55 -6.52
CA GLY A 65 11.74 -8.52 -7.47
C GLY A 65 10.87 -8.61 -8.73
N ARG A 66 10.29 -9.79 -9.00
CA ARG A 66 9.45 -10.05 -10.19
C ARG A 66 7.96 -9.74 -9.99
N THR A 67 7.56 -9.40 -8.76
CA THR A 67 6.19 -9.06 -8.39
C THR A 67 6.22 -7.78 -7.55
N GLY A 68 5.08 -7.38 -6.99
CA GLY A 68 5.01 -6.25 -6.10
C GLY A 68 3.70 -6.20 -5.35
N TYR A 69 3.57 -5.13 -4.58
CA TYR A 69 2.34 -4.76 -3.90
C TYR A 69 1.82 -3.45 -4.49
N LEU A 70 0.53 -3.23 -4.35
CA LEU A 70 -0.16 -2.02 -4.75
C LEU A 70 -0.81 -1.43 -3.50
N ALA A 71 -0.57 -0.15 -3.25
CA ALA A 71 -1.34 0.61 -2.28
C ALA A 71 -2.31 1.52 -3.03
N LEU A 72 -3.62 1.26 -2.86
CA LEU A 72 -4.66 2.14 -3.35
C LEU A 72 -4.87 3.24 -2.32
N TYR A 73 -4.81 4.51 -2.73
CA TYR A 73 -4.98 5.62 -1.81
C TYR A 73 -5.67 6.81 -2.47
N ARG A 74 -6.10 7.76 -1.64
CA ARG A 74 -6.54 9.08 -2.07
C ARG A 74 -5.76 10.13 -1.28
N TYR A 75 -5.44 11.22 -1.95
CA TYR A 75 -4.88 12.41 -1.31
C TYR A 75 -5.97 13.47 -1.19
N ASP A 76 -6.22 13.93 0.03
CA ASP A 76 -7.03 15.10 0.33
C ASP A 76 -6.09 16.31 0.46
N ASP A 77 -6.13 17.20 -0.53
CA ASP A 77 -5.28 18.38 -0.61
C ASP A 77 -5.63 19.45 0.42
N THR A 78 -6.89 19.48 0.84
CA THR A 78 -7.43 20.46 1.77
C THR A 78 -7.04 20.09 3.20
N ALA A 79 -7.09 18.80 3.54
CA ALA A 79 -6.68 18.29 4.84
C ALA A 79 -5.17 17.97 4.93
N ASP A 80 -4.44 17.94 3.81
CA ASP A 80 -3.06 17.44 3.71
C ASP A 80 -2.93 16.02 4.27
N VAL A 81 -3.83 15.13 3.83
CA VAL A 81 -3.93 13.74 4.30
C VAL A 81 -3.95 12.76 3.13
N VAL A 82 -3.12 11.73 3.22
CA VAL A 82 -3.20 10.53 2.39
C VAL A 82 -3.97 9.45 3.15
N LEU A 83 -5.08 8.99 2.60
CA LEU A 83 -5.80 7.84 3.11
C LEU A 83 -5.50 6.63 2.22
N VAL A 84 -4.75 5.67 2.76
CA VAL A 84 -4.51 4.36 2.14
C VAL A 84 -5.75 3.50 2.38
N LEU A 85 -6.40 3.14 1.29
CA LEU A 85 -7.68 2.45 1.28
C LEU A 85 -7.53 0.94 1.29
N ALA A 86 -6.55 0.42 0.56
CA ALA A 86 -6.29 -1.02 0.44
C ALA A 86 -4.83 -1.30 0.08
N LEU A 87 -4.35 -2.50 0.44
CA LEU A 87 -3.06 -3.05 0.07
C LEU A 87 -3.27 -4.41 -0.62
N ARG A 88 -2.69 -4.60 -1.80
CA ARG A 88 -2.88 -5.84 -2.57
C ARG A 88 -1.58 -6.36 -3.12
N HIS A 89 -1.44 -7.68 -3.27
CA HIS A 89 -0.35 -8.24 -4.03
C HIS A 89 -0.69 -8.22 -5.53
N GLN A 90 0.25 -7.83 -6.41
CA GLN A 90 0.00 -7.69 -7.85
C GLN A 90 -0.49 -8.99 -8.55
N ARG A 91 -0.28 -10.16 -7.94
CA ARG A 91 -0.74 -11.46 -8.46
C ARG A 91 -2.06 -11.93 -7.85
N GLU A 92 -2.60 -11.22 -6.87
CA GLU A 92 -3.98 -11.40 -6.45
C GLU A 92 -4.86 -10.85 -7.58
N SER A 93 -5.28 -11.76 -8.45
CA SER A 93 -5.98 -11.49 -9.70
C SER A 93 -7.42 -10.99 -9.45
N ASP A 94 -7.58 -9.79 -8.91
CA ASP A 94 -8.90 -9.13 -8.76
C ASP A 94 -9.05 -7.89 -9.64
N TYR A 95 -8.23 -7.74 -10.68
CA TYR A 95 -8.43 -6.73 -11.71
C TYR A 95 -9.16 -7.36 -12.92
N HIS A 96 -10.49 -7.25 -12.90
CA HIS A 96 -11.36 -7.29 -14.09
C HIS A 96 -12.37 -6.16 -13.98
#